data_AF-A0A7C3EWA3-F1
#
_entry.id   AF-A0A7C3EWA3-F1
#
_cell.length_a   1.000
_cell.length_b   1.000
_cell.length_c   1.000
_cell.angle_alpha   90.00
_cell.angle_beta   90.00
_cell.angle_gamma   90.00
#
_symmetry.space_group_name_H-M   'P 1'
#
loop_
_entity.id
_entity.type
_entity.pdbx_description
1 polymer ?
#
loop_
_entity_poly.entity_id
_entity_poly.type
_entity_poly.pdbx_seq_one_letter_code
_entity_poly.pdbx_strand_id
1 'polypeptide(L)'
;MLKIIRLILLLGIITTAAISVATGAQAANSRIDVLEVKGVINPVVANYIDRGLTQAEEGGAQVCIIQMDTPGGLDTSMRDIIQDI
;
A
#
# COMPACT_ATOMS: atom_id res chain seq x y z
N MET A 1 35.48 -40.15 -9.04
CA MET A 1 35.25 -38.73 -9.38
C MET A 1 33.85 -38.46 -9.95
N LEU A 2 33.37 -39.20 -10.96
CA LEU A 2 32.09 -38.91 -11.62
C LEU A 2 30.84 -38.95 -10.71
N LYS A 3 30.82 -39.83 -9.69
CA LYS A 3 29.72 -39.93 -8.71
C LYS A 3 29.64 -38.72 -7.76
N ILE A 4 30.80 -38.18 -7.35
CA ILE A 4 30.89 -37.01 -6.48
C ILE A 4 30.44 -35.75 -7.22
N ILE A 5 30.82 -35.62 -8.50
CA ILE A 5 30.40 -34.51 -9.37
C ILE A 5 28.87 -34.51 -9.56
N ARG A 6 28.26 -35.68 -9.76
CA ARG A 6 26.79 -35.81 -9.85
C ARG A 6 26.07 -35.44 -8.55
N LEU A 7 26.65 -35.79 -7.40
CA LEU A 7 26.08 -35.46 -6.10
C LEU A 7 26.09 -33.94 -5.84
N ILE A 8 27.18 -33.26 -6.21
CA ILE A 8 27.31 -31.80 -6.09
C ILE A 8 26.31 -31.09 -7.02
N LEU A 9 26.14 -31.57 -8.26
CA LEU A 9 25.15 -31.04 -9.20
C LEU A 9 23.71 -31.21 -8.69
N LEU A 10 23.37 -32.38 -8.16
CA LEU A 10 22.05 -32.63 -7.57
C LEU A 10 21.79 -31.74 -6.35
N LEU A 11 22.80 -31.57 -5.48
CA LEU A 11 22.68 -30.69 -4.32
C LEU A 11 22.49 -29.23 -4.73
N GLY A 12 23.21 -28.76 -5.76
CA GLY A 12 23.04 -27.42 -6.32
C GLY A 12 21.66 -27.19 -6.95
N ILE A 13 21.07 -28.21 -7.58
CA ILE A 13 19.71 -28.14 -8.12
C ILE A 13 18.67 -28.09 -6.99
N ILE A 14 18.88 -28.86 -5.92
CA ILE A 14 17.98 -28.86 -4.76
C ILE A 14 18.01 -27.51 -4.04
N THR A 15 19.19 -26.91 -3.86
CA THR A 15 19.31 -25.60 -3.19
C THR A 15 18.71 -24.48 -4.01
N THR A 16 18.90 -24.48 -5.33
CA THR A 16 18.30 -23.47 -6.23
C THR A 16 16.78 -23.62 -6.34
N ALA A 17 16.27 -24.85 -6.35
CA ALA A 17 14.83 -25.10 -6.31
C ALA A 17 14.22 -24.62 -4.99
N ALA A 18 14.86 -24.90 -3.84
CA ALA A 18 14.38 -24.48 -2.53
C ALA A 18 14.26 -22.95 -2.36
N ILE A 19 15.21 -22.20 -2.95
CA ILE A 19 15.16 -20.72 -2.94
C ILE A 19 14.01 -20.20 -3.81
N SER A 20 13.73 -20.86 -4.94
CA SER A 20 12.68 -20.44 -5.88
C SER A 20 11.26 -20.67 -5.35
N VAL A 21 11.04 -21.68 -4.50
CA VAL A 21 9.75 -21.87 -3.81
C VAL A 21 9.55 -20.88 -2.66
N ALA A 22 10.63 -20.43 -2.01
CA ALA A 22 10.55 -19.44 -0.93
C ALA A 22 10.19 -18.03 -1.44
N THR A 23 10.52 -17.70 -2.68
CA THR A 23 10.17 -16.41 -3.32
C THR A 23 8.82 -16.43 -4.04
N GLY A 24 8.19 -17.60 -4.17
CA GLY A 24 7.00 -17.82 -5.00
C GLY A 24 5.66 -17.31 -4.46
N ALA A 25 5.62 -16.66 -3.28
CA ALA A 25 4.35 -16.19 -2.71
C ALA A 25 4.52 -14.98 -1.78
N GLN A 26 5.22 -13.93 -2.23
CA GLN A 26 4.84 -12.59 -1.77
C GLN A 26 3.54 -12.26 -2.52
N ALA A 27 2.40 -12.68 -1.96
CA ALA A 27 1.13 -12.09 -2.36
C ALA A 27 1.32 -10.58 -2.22
N ALA A 28 1.20 -9.85 -3.33
CA ALA A 28 1.13 -8.40 -3.29
C ALA A 28 -0.11 -8.07 -2.45
N ASN A 29 0.09 -7.89 -1.15
CA ASN A 29 -0.94 -7.39 -0.26
C ASN A 29 -1.15 -5.95 -0.68
N SER A 30 -2.04 -5.75 -1.65
CA SER A 30 -2.52 -4.45 -2.08
C SER A 30 -3.16 -3.77 -0.88
N ARG A 31 -2.37 -2.97 -0.17
CA ARG A 31 -2.87 -2.16 0.93
C ARG A 31 -3.81 -1.10 0.36
N ILE A 32 -5.01 -1.03 0.91
CA ILE A 32 -6.01 -0.02 0.58
C ILE A 32 -6.36 0.68 1.87
N ASP A 33 -6.16 1.99 1.91
CA ASP A 33 -6.48 2.80 3.07
C ASP A 33 -7.83 3.50 2.83
N VAL A 34 -8.63 3.64 3.88
CA VAL A 34 -9.96 4.27 3.81
C VAL A 34 -10.03 5.38 4.86
N LEU A 35 -10.30 6.61 4.40
CA LEU A 35 -10.56 7.77 5.24
C LEU A 35 -12.07 8.00 5.31
N GLU A 36 -12.63 8.05 6.53
CA GLU A 36 -14.05 8.32 6.73
C GLU A 36 -14.29 9.77 7.12
N VAL A 37 -15.14 10.46 6.37
CA VAL A 37 -15.52 11.86 6.62
C VAL A 37 -17.03 11.95 6.74
N LYS A 38 -17.50 12.46 7.89
CA LYS A 38 -18.92 12.72 8.14
C LYS A 38 -19.12 14.14 8.64
N GLY A 39 -20.12 14.82 8.07
CA GLY A 39 -20.48 16.19 8.45
C GLY A 39 -19.75 17.27 7.66
N VAL A 40 -19.69 18.48 8.22
CA VAL A 40 -19.26 19.69 7.50
C VAL A 40 -17.75 19.70 7.24
N ILE A 41 -17.36 20.12 6.03
CA ILE A 41 -15.94 20.34 5.67
C ILE A 41 -15.43 21.65 6.28
N ASN A 42 -14.44 21.53 7.16
CA ASN A 42 -13.77 22.63 7.81
C ASN A 42 -12.23 22.41 7.78
N PRO A 43 -11.41 23.37 8.25
CA PRO A 43 -9.96 23.22 8.21
C PRO A 43 -9.42 22.00 8.96
N VAL A 44 -10.12 21.52 10.00
CA VAL A 44 -9.72 20.32 10.74
C VAL A 44 -9.89 19.07 9.87
N VAL A 45 -10.99 18.98 9.12
CA VAL A 45 -11.24 17.89 8.17
C VAL A 45 -10.24 17.91 7.02
N ALA A 46 -9.91 19.09 6.47
CA ALA A 46 -8.88 19.21 5.44
C ALA A 46 -7.52 18.67 5.93
N ASN A 47 -7.07 19.11 7.11
CA ASN A 47 -5.84 18.58 7.73
C ASN A 47 -5.91 17.07 8.04
N TYR A 48 -7.11 16.52 8.32
CA TYR A 48 -7.27 15.08 8.51
C TYR A 48 -7.07 14.31 7.20
N ILE A 49 -7.63 14.81 6.10
CA ILE A 49 -7.48 14.22 4.76
C ILE A 49 -6.01 14.26 4.33
N ASP A 50 -5.36 15.42 4.42
CA ASP A 50 -3.93 15.59 4.10
C ASP A 50 -3.03 14.58 4.84
N ARG A 51 -3.17 14.49 6.17
CA ARG A 51 -2.43 13.49 6.96
C ARG A 51 -2.78 12.05 6.59
N GLY A 52 -4.02 11.79 6.22
CA GLY A 52 -4.46 10.46 5.81
C GLY A 52 -3.87 10.03 4.47
N LEU A 53 -3.81 10.96 3.51
CA LEU A 53 -3.14 10.77 2.22
C LEU A 53 -1.65 10.51 2.41
N THR A 54 -0.97 11.36 3.19
CA THR A 54 0.46 11.18 3.51
C THR A 54 0.73 9.80 4.11
N GLN A 55 -0.08 9.34 5.06
CA GLN A 55 0.07 8.02 5.67
C GLN A 55 -0.20 6.86 4.71
N ALA A 56 -1.12 7.05 3.76
CA ALA A 56 -1.39 6.06 2.72
C ALA A 56 -0.19 5.93 1.76
N GLU A 57 0.40 7.05 1.36
CA GLU A 57 1.61 7.09 0.52
C GLU A 57 2.82 6.47 1.21
N GLU A 58 3.16 6.93 2.41
CA GLU A 58 4.25 6.37 3.24
C GLU A 58 4.03 4.88 3.52
N GLY A 59 2.76 4.49 3.63
CA GLY A 59 2.32 3.14 3.87
C GLY A 59 2.39 2.19 2.66
N GLY A 60 2.69 2.70 1.47
CA GLY A 60 2.66 1.95 0.23
C GLY A 60 1.25 1.48 -0.16
N ALA A 61 0.22 2.23 0.22
CA ALA A 61 -1.15 1.95 -0.20
C ALA A 61 -1.27 2.08 -1.72
N GLN A 62 -1.91 1.11 -2.35
CA GLN A 62 -2.17 1.13 -3.78
C GLN A 62 -3.26 2.14 -4.13
N VAL A 63 -4.22 2.33 -3.22
CA VAL A 63 -5.34 3.27 -3.33
C VAL A 63 -5.69 3.79 -1.94
N CYS A 64 -6.00 5.08 -1.85
CA CYS A 64 -6.67 5.68 -0.71
C CYS A 64 -8.12 6.04 -1.10
N ILE A 65 -9.10 5.56 -0.35
CA ILE A 65 -10.52 5.83 -0.57
C ILE A 65 -10.99 6.83 0.47
N ILE A 66 -11.54 7.97 0.02
CA ILE A 66 -12.20 8.93 0.91
C ILE A 66 -13.70 8.65 0.87
N GLN A 67 -14.24 8.03 1.91
CA GLN A 67 -15.68 7.83 2.06
C GLN A 67 -16.30 9.04 2.74
N MET A 68 -17.19 9.74 2.04
CA MET A 68 -17.68 11.04 2.49
C MET A 68 -19.22 11.09 2.53
N ASP A 69 -19.74 11.48 3.68
CA ASP A 69 -21.13 11.90 3.89
C ASP A 69 -21.11 13.34 4.41
N THR A 70 -21.22 14.31 3.49
CA THR A 70 -21.07 15.72 3.80
C THR A 70 -22.15 16.57 3.13
N PRO A 71 -22.67 17.62 3.80
CA PRO A 71 -23.43 18.68 3.16
C PRO A 71 -22.53 19.70 2.42
N GLY A 72 -21.20 19.53 2.44
CA GLY A 72 -20.22 20.50 1.98
C GLY A 72 -19.59 21.29 3.14
N GLY A 73 -19.06 22.47 2.86
CA GLY A 73 -18.45 23.31 3.89
C GLY A 73 -17.75 24.55 3.34
N LEU A 74 -16.66 24.93 3.99
CA LEU A 74 -15.88 26.11 3.62
C LEU A 74 -15.21 25.91 2.26
N ASP A 75 -15.41 26.85 1.33
CA ASP A 75 -14.83 26.80 -0.02
C ASP A 75 -13.30 26.67 0.02
N THR A 76 -12.63 27.39 0.91
CA THR A 76 -11.18 27.29 1.09
C THR A 76 -10.77 25.88 1.49
N SER A 77 -11.42 25.28 2.49
CA SER A 77 -11.09 23.91 2.92
C SER A 77 -11.38 22.86 1.85
N MET A 78 -12.44 23.05 1.04
CA MET A 78 -12.69 22.17 -0.11
C MET A 78 -11.63 22.34 -1.19
N ARG A 79 -11.20 23.57 -1.48
CA ARG A 79 -10.10 23.84 -2.43
C ARG A 79 -8.76 23.30 -1.96
N ASP A 80 -8.49 23.33 -0.66
CA ASP A 80 -7.29 22.74 -0.08
C ASP A 80 -7.31 21.23 -0.33
N ILE A 81 -8.41 20.54 0.03
CA ILE A 81 -8.60 19.10 -0.24
C ILE A 81 -8.44 18.76 -1.72
N ILE A 82 -8.99 19.57 -2.64
CA ILE A 82 -8.88 19.35 -4.09
C ILE A 82 -7.44 19.53 -4.60
N GLN A 83 -6.63 20.38 -3.97
CA GLN A 83 -5.22 20.57 -4.33
C GLN A 83 -4.31 19.47 -3.81
N ASP A 84 -4.69 18.84 -2.69
CA ASP A 84 -3.93 17.75 -2.06
C ASP A 84 -4.18 16.39 -2.74
N ILE A 85 -5.25 16.24 -3.51
CA ILE A 85 -5.61 15.03 -4.30
C ILE A 85 -5.01 15.10 -5.70
#